data_AF-A0A2U3N090-F1
#
_entry.id   AF-A0A2U3N090-F1
#
_cell.length_a   1.000
_cell.length_b   1.000
_cell.length_c   1.000
_cell.angle_alpha   90.00
_cell.angle_beta   90.00
_cell.angle_gamma   90.00
#
_symmetry.space_group_name_H-M   'P 1'
#
loop_
_entity.id
_entity.type
_entity.pdbx_description
1 polymer ?
#
loop_
_entity_poly.entity_id
_entity_poly.type
_entity_poly.pdbx_seq_one_letter_code
_entity_poly.pdbx_strand_id
1 'polypeptide(L)'
;MDEGTGLKMTESKIYNRKQASEFLANHLPHKTADQWHHWLVRNIRQSKHVYKLAFKEIGRQICYSENSLLTFIKSSTTPYNKMNKGVQHGC
;
A
#
# COMPACT_ATOMS: atom_id res chain seq x y z
N MET A 1 26.47 18.44 22.30
CA MET A 1 25.81 18.37 20.98
C MET A 1 24.89 17.18 21.06
N ASP A 2 23.65 17.43 21.47
CA ASP A 2 22.63 16.40 21.68
C ASP A 2 21.75 16.39 20.43
N GLU A 3 22.13 15.62 19.41
CA GLU A 3 21.28 15.37 18.26
C GLU A 3 20.22 14.35 18.68
N GLY A 4 19.18 14.86 19.31
CA GLY A 4 17.91 14.18 19.45
C GLY A 4 17.44 13.78 18.05
N THR A 5 17.54 12.48 17.75
CA THR A 5 16.93 11.83 16.60
C THR A 5 15.42 11.88 16.80
N GLY A 6 14.86 13.08 16.58
CA GLY A 6 13.46 13.28 16.35
C GLY A 6 13.12 12.47 15.13
N LEU A 7 12.59 11.25 15.35
CA LEU A 7 11.75 10.55 14.41
C LEU A 7 10.74 11.58 13.92
N LYS A 8 11.05 12.18 12.78
CA LYS A 8 10.20 13.08 12.05
C LYS A 8 9.01 12.19 11.70
N MET A 9 8.01 12.17 12.59
CA MET A 9 6.67 11.69 12.32
C MET A 9 6.19 12.59 11.19
N THR A 10 6.62 12.25 9.98
CA THR A 10 6.07 12.78 8.76
C THR A 10 4.61 12.44 8.88
N GLU A 11 3.79 13.48 9.11
CA GLU A 11 2.35 13.36 9.10
C GLU A 11 2.03 12.56 7.84
N SER A 12 1.67 11.29 8.03
CA SER A 12 1.62 10.36 6.92
C SER A 12 0.52 10.88 6.02
N LYS A 13 0.90 11.42 4.85
CA LYS A 13 -0.05 12.03 3.93
C LYS A 13 -1.20 11.07 3.72
N ILE A 14 -2.40 11.59 3.95
CA ILE A 14 -3.62 10.83 3.83
C ILE A 14 -4.20 11.13 2.46
N TYR A 15 -4.40 10.09 1.66
CA TYR A 15 -4.96 10.16 0.33
C TYR A 15 -6.39 9.64 0.34
N ASN A 16 -7.32 10.38 -0.24
CA ASN A 16 -8.65 9.84 -0.52
C ASN A 16 -8.56 8.80 -1.65
N ARG A 17 -9.67 8.10 -1.92
CA ARG A 17 -9.70 7.03 -2.93
C ARG A 17 -9.25 7.47 -4.32
N LYS A 18 -9.62 8.67 -4.77
CA LYS A 18 -9.24 9.21 -6.09
C LYS A 18 -7.74 9.47 -6.15
N GLN A 19 -7.21 10.14 -5.13
CA GLN A 19 -5.77 10.40 -5.04
C GLN A 19 -4.96 9.11 -4.91
N ALA A 20 -5.45 8.13 -4.14
CA ALA A 20 -4.83 6.83 -4.01
C ALA A 20 -4.79 6.08 -5.36
N SER A 21 -5.87 6.14 -6.15
CA SER A 21 -5.87 5.52 -7.48
C SER A 21 -4.89 6.18 -8.46
N GLU A 22 -4.77 7.52 -8.43
CA GLU A 22 -3.79 8.25 -9.24
C GLU A 22 -2.36 7.92 -8.79
N PHE A 23 -2.13 7.85 -7.48
CA PHE A 23 -0.85 7.45 -6.90
C PHE A 23 -0.45 6.04 -7.35
N LEU A 24 -1.36 5.08 -7.27
CA LEU A 24 -1.11 3.72 -7.74
C LEU A 24 -0.83 3.69 -9.25
N ALA A 25 -1.58 4.43 -10.07
CA ALA A 25 -1.35 4.47 -11.52
C ALA A 25 0.03 5.03 -11.89
N ASN A 26 0.50 6.04 -11.15
CA ASN A 26 1.82 6.64 -11.36
C ASN A 26 2.97 5.66 -11.04
N HIS A 27 2.81 4.82 -10.02
CA HIS A 27 3.83 3.85 -9.61
C HIS A 27 3.69 2.48 -10.29
N LEU A 28 2.48 2.11 -10.69
CA LEU A 28 2.10 0.82 -11.26
C LEU A 28 1.37 1.06 -12.60
N PRO A 29 2.10 1.43 -13.67
CA PRO A 29 1.52 1.82 -14.96
C PRO A 29 0.87 0.66 -15.73
N HIS A 30 0.85 -0.55 -15.17
CA HIS A 30 0.15 -1.71 -15.73
C HIS A 30 -1.38 -1.61 -15.58
N LYS A 31 -1.89 -0.66 -14.79
CA LYS A 31 -3.31 -0.32 -14.65
C LYS A 31 -3.50 1.19 -14.65
N THR A 32 -4.59 1.64 -15.26
CA THR A 32 -4.97 3.06 -15.24
C THR A 32 -5.53 3.47 -13.88
N ALA A 33 -5.60 4.78 -13.63
CA ALA A 33 -6.21 5.31 -12.41
C ALA A 33 -7.67 4.84 -12.23
N ASP A 34 -8.46 4.76 -13.30
CA ASP A 34 -9.82 4.23 -13.24
C ASP A 34 -9.87 2.75 -12.83
N GLN A 35 -8.99 1.92 -13.40
CA GLN A 35 -8.89 0.51 -13.04
C GLN A 35 -8.48 0.33 -11.57
N TRP A 36 -7.55 1.15 -11.09
CA TRP A 36 -7.18 1.18 -9.67
C TRP A 36 -8.33 1.67 -8.78
N HIS A 37 -9.09 2.66 -9.22
CA HIS A 37 -10.25 3.15 -8.50
C HIS A 37 -11.29 2.04 -8.30
N HIS A 38 -11.66 1.33 -9.37
CA HIS A 38 -12.56 0.19 -9.31
C HIS A 38 -12.01 -0.95 -8.44
N TRP A 39 -10.70 -1.21 -8.51
CA TRP A 39 -10.06 -2.20 -7.65
C TRP A 39 -10.15 -1.81 -6.17
N LEU A 40 -9.88 -0.54 -5.80
CA LEU A 40 -9.98 -0.05 -4.43
C LEU A 40 -11.41 -0.19 -3.87
N VAL A 41 -12.43 0.12 -4.67
CA VAL A 41 -13.84 -0.09 -4.30
C VAL A 41 -14.13 -1.56 -3.99
N ARG A 42 -13.61 -2.49 -4.81
CA ARG A 42 -13.77 -3.93 -4.60
C ARG A 42 -12.95 -4.42 -3.40
N ASN A 43 -11.73 -3.89 -3.22
CA ASN A 43 -10.81 -4.28 -2.16
C ASN A 43 -11.36 -3.97 -0.76
N ILE A 44 -12.09 -2.87 -0.61
CA ILE A 44 -12.79 -2.54 0.65
C ILE A 44 -13.91 -3.55 0.95
N ARG A 45 -14.68 -3.96 -0.07
CA ARG A 45 -15.89 -4.78 0.10
C ARG A 45 -15.61 -6.28 0.25
N GLN A 46 -14.47 -6.77 -0.21
CA GLN A 46 -14.16 -8.19 -0.21
C GLN A 46 -13.09 -8.56 0.82
N SER A 47 -13.54 -9.15 1.93
CA SER A 47 -12.67 -9.67 3.01
C SER A 47 -11.77 -10.85 2.61
N LYS A 48 -11.91 -11.41 1.39
CA LYS A 48 -11.21 -12.63 0.94
C LYS A 48 -10.05 -12.38 -0.03
N HIS A 49 -9.69 -11.13 -0.35
CA HIS A 49 -8.52 -10.88 -1.20
C HIS A 49 -7.23 -11.02 -0.40
N VAL A 50 -6.27 -11.75 -0.97
CA VAL A 50 -4.91 -12.00 -0.42
C VAL A 50 -4.14 -10.69 -0.15
N TYR A 51 -4.49 -9.61 -0.85
CA TYR A 51 -3.88 -8.29 -0.69
C TYR A 51 -4.92 -7.26 -0.22
N LYS A 52 -5.14 -7.20 1.09
CA LYS A 52 -6.02 -6.18 1.68
C LYS A 52 -5.21 -4.90 1.90
N LEU A 53 -5.59 -3.84 1.20
CA LEU A 53 -4.98 -2.52 1.41
C LEU A 53 -5.54 -1.92 2.71
N ALA A 54 -4.65 -1.56 3.63
CA ALA A 54 -5.08 -0.91 4.87
C ALA A 54 -5.69 0.46 4.55
N PHE A 55 -6.88 0.70 5.08
CA PHE A 55 -7.59 1.97 4.93
C PHE A 55 -8.02 2.48 6.31
N LYS A 56 -8.19 3.80 6.42
CA LYS A 56 -8.77 4.47 7.56
C LYS A 56 -10.07 5.13 7.12
N GLU A 57 -11.12 4.99 7.92
CA GLU A 57 -12.34 5.75 7.74
C GLU A 57 -12.22 7.06 8.53
N ILE A 58 -12.35 8.19 7.85
CA ILE A 58 -12.32 9.52 8.46
C ILE A 58 -13.64 10.21 8.10
N GLY A 59 -14.53 10.33 9.09
CA GLY A 59 -15.81 11.05 8.98
C GLY A 59 -16.85 10.50 7.99
N ARG A 60 -16.59 9.35 7.33
CA ARG A 60 -17.34 8.65 6.24
C ARG A 60 -16.55 8.48 4.94
N GLN A 61 -15.36 9.08 4.84
CA GLN A 61 -14.48 8.89 3.69
C GLN A 61 -13.46 7.80 3.97
N ILE A 62 -13.27 6.92 2.98
CA ILE A 62 -12.19 5.94 3.02
C ILE A 62 -10.92 6.60 2.51
N CYS A 63 -9.92 6.62 3.38
CA CYS A 63 -8.63 7.23 3.14
C CYS A 63 -7.51 6.22 3.34
N TYR A 64 -6.38 6.48 2.68
CA TYR A 64 -5.20 5.62 2.67
C TYR A 64 -4.01 6.43 3.11
N SER A 65 -3.17 5.89 3.98
CA SER A 65 -1.89 6.53 4.27
C SER A 65 -0.91 6.26 3.13
N GLU A 66 -0.03 7.22 2.88
CA GLU A 66 1.08 7.07 1.95
C GLU A 66 1.87 5.78 2.19
N ASN A 67 2.16 5.48 3.46
CA ASN A 67 2.91 4.31 3.84
C ASN A 67 2.19 3.01 3.42
N SER A 68 0.87 2.92 3.59
CA SER A 68 0.10 1.75 3.17
C SER A 68 0.10 1.56 1.64
N LEU A 69 0.02 2.65 0.87
CA LEU A 69 0.12 2.61 -0.59
C LEU A 69 1.52 2.17 -1.04
N LEU A 70 2.58 2.73 -0.44
CA LEU A 70 3.96 2.38 -0.74
C LEU A 70 4.27 0.92 -0.38
N THR A 71 3.82 0.42 0.77
CA THR A 71 3.95 -0.99 1.14
C THR A 71 3.27 -1.88 0.12
N PHE A 72 2.06 -1.53 -0.32
CA PHE A 72 1.36 -2.29 -1.35
C PHE A 72 2.08 -2.29 -2.69
N ILE A 73 2.60 -1.13 -3.14
CA ILE A 73 3.41 -1.04 -4.36
C ILE A 73 4.62 -1.95 -4.23
N LYS A 74 5.38 -1.86 -3.13
CA LYS A 74 6.53 -2.72 -2.88
C LYS A 74 6.17 -4.20 -2.92
N SER A 75 5.09 -4.62 -2.25
CA SER A 75 4.63 -6.02 -2.28
C SER A 75 4.17 -6.46 -3.68
N SER A 76 3.62 -5.54 -4.48
CA SER A 76 3.15 -5.82 -5.85
C SER A 76 4.29 -5.85 -6.87
N THR A 77 5.36 -5.08 -6.65
CA THR A 77 6.55 -5.05 -7.53
C THR A 77 7.64 -6.01 -7.09
N THR A 78 7.59 -6.54 -5.86
CA THR A 78 8.55 -7.55 -5.42
C THR A 78 8.24 -8.84 -6.17
N PRO A 79 9.10 -9.31 -7.08
CA PRO A 79 8.89 -10.60 -7.71
C PRO A 79 8.83 -11.65 -6.62
N TYR A 80 7.82 -12.53 -6.68
CA TYR A 80 7.57 -13.67 -5.79
C TYR A 80 8.77 -14.64 -5.65
N ASN A 81 9.90 -14.35 -6.30
CA ASN A 81 11.06 -15.21 -6.44
C ASN A 81 12.14 -15.06 -5.35
N LYS A 82 11.89 -14.34 -4.25
CA LYS A 82 12.91 -14.13 -3.18
C LYS A 82 12.47 -14.47 -1.75
N MET A 83 11.33 -15.11 -1.53
CA MET A 83 10.89 -15.54 -0.18
C MET A 83 11.02 -17.05 0.10
N ASN A 84 11.50 -17.86 -0.85
CA ASN A 84 11.73 -19.31 -0.65
C ASN A 84 13.09 -19.80 -1.15
N LYS A 85 14.18 -19.07 -0.84
CA LYS A 85 15.54 -19.61 -0.96
C LYS A 85 16.34 -19.22 0.28
N GLY A 86 16.06 -19.91 1.37
CA GLY A 86 16.87 -19.83 2.58
C GLY A 86 16.04 -20.07 3.82
N VAL A 87 15.84 -21.35 4.16
CA VAL A 87 16.02 -21.91 5.51
C VAL A 87 15.61 -23.40 5.51
N GLN A 88 16.42 -24.21 6.21
CA GLN A 88 16.43 -25.68 6.41
C GLN A 88 17.04 -26.49 5.26
N HIS A 89 18.32 -26.90 5.27
CA HIS A 89 19.16 -27.53 6.32
C HIS A 89 18.61 -28.89 6.78
N GLY A 90 19.33 -29.97 6.44
CA GLY A 90 19.26 -31.29 7.06
C GLY A 90 18.38 -32.32 6.37
N CYS A 91 18.97 -33.13 5.48
CA CYS A 91 19.34 -34.53 5.72
C CYS A 91 20.22 -35.03 4.57
#